data_AF-I2C706-F1
#
_entry.id   AF-I2C706-F1
#
_cell.length_a   1.000
_cell.length_b   1.000
_cell.length_c   1.000
_cell.angle_alpha   90.00
_cell.angle_beta   90.00
_cell.angle_gamma   90.00
#
_symmetry.space_group_name_H-M   'P 1'
#
loop_
_entity.id
_entity.type
_entity.pdbx_description
1 polymer ?
#
loop_
_entity_poly.entity_id
_entity_poly.type
_entity_poly.pdbx_seq_one_letter_code
_entity_poly.pdbx_strand_id
1 'polypeptide(L)'
;MGGKQDISRRQFLNYALTGVGGFMAASALMPMVRFALDPVLKPTGDQKMVQVVSVDELTKEPKRFDFKIHQVDAWYESEESRSAWVYKHGDEIIALSPICKHLGCTVNWNNDPKNPNKFFCPCHYGLYEKDGTNVPGTPPLAPLDRYEQKVKDGFLYLGKAKPRGEG
;
A
#
# COMPACT_ATOMS: atom_id res chain seq x y z
N MET A 1 -14.59 -61.90 -11.17
CA MET A 1 -13.65 -62.10 -12.31
C MET A 1 -12.99 -60.77 -12.62
N GLY A 2 -11.76 -60.56 -12.17
CA GLY A 2 -10.93 -59.41 -12.55
C GLY A 2 -9.62 -59.96 -13.10
N GLY A 3 -9.49 -60.02 -14.43
CA GLY A 3 -8.27 -60.50 -15.08
C GLY A 3 -7.12 -59.54 -14.82
N LYS A 4 -5.98 -60.07 -14.36
CA LYS A 4 -4.74 -59.30 -14.19
C LYS A 4 -4.29 -58.84 -15.60
N GLN A 5 -4.31 -57.54 -15.86
CA GLN A 5 -3.78 -57.01 -17.12
C GLN A 5 -2.25 -57.03 -17.04
N ASP A 6 -1.63 -57.87 -17.87
CA ASP A 6 -0.17 -57.92 -17.98
C ASP A 6 0.34 -56.71 -18.77
N ILE A 7 1.20 -55.92 -18.13
CA ILE A 7 1.76 -54.70 -18.72
C ILE A 7 2.76 -55.09 -19.82
N SER A 8 2.56 -54.61 -21.04
CA SER A 8 3.52 -54.87 -22.12
C SER A 8 4.85 -54.17 -21.84
N ARG A 9 5.97 -54.73 -22.34
CA ARG A 9 7.31 -54.12 -22.18
C ARG A 9 7.36 -52.65 -22.62
N ARG A 10 6.64 -52.31 -23.69
CA ARG A 10 6.53 -50.93 -24.19
C ARG A 10 5.79 -50.03 -23.22
N GLN A 11 4.68 -50.50 -22.64
CA GLN A 11 3.94 -49.75 -21.63
C GLN A 11 4.77 -49.56 -20.37
N PHE A 12 5.47 -50.60 -19.91
CA PHE A 12 6.39 -50.50 -18.77
C PHE A 12 7.48 -49.44 -19.02
N LEU A 13 8.15 -49.48 -20.18
CA LEU A 13 9.19 -48.51 -20.53
C LEU A 13 8.64 -47.08 -20.65
N ASN A 14 7.46 -46.88 -21.25
CA ASN A 14 6.84 -45.57 -21.35
C ASN A 14 6.49 -45.01 -19.96
N TYR A 15 5.96 -45.82 -19.05
CA TYR A 15 5.65 -45.38 -17.69
C TYR A 15 6.91 -45.06 -16.89
N ALA A 16 7.96 -45.89 -17.00
CA ALA A 16 9.23 -45.63 -16.35
C ALA A 16 9.88 -44.34 -16.86
N LEU A 17 9.92 -44.15 -18.18
CA LEU A 17 10.51 -42.96 -18.80
C LEU A 17 9.74 -41.68 -18.44
N THR A 18 8.40 -41.72 -18.55
CA THR A 18 7.56 -40.56 -18.21
C THR A 18 7.57 -40.29 -16.70
N GLY A 19 7.63 -41.32 -15.86
CA GLY A 19 7.72 -41.17 -14.40
C GLY A 19 9.02 -40.51 -13.96
N VAL A 20 10.16 -41.02 -14.45
CA VAL A 20 11.48 -40.44 -14.14
C VAL A 20 11.62 -39.05 -14.75
N GLY A 21 11.24 -38.87 -16.02
CA GLY A 21 11.27 -37.57 -16.69
C GLY A 21 10.37 -36.53 -16.02
N GLY A 22 9.16 -36.93 -15.61
CA GLY A 22 8.23 -36.09 -14.86
C GLY A 22 8.77 -35.70 -13.50
N PHE A 23 9.41 -36.63 -12.77
CA PHE A 23 10.06 -36.31 -11.50
C PHE A 23 11.20 -35.30 -11.68
N MET A 24 12.08 -35.51 -12.66
CA MET A 24 13.19 -34.57 -12.93
C MET A 24 12.67 -33.18 -13.33
N ALA A 25 11.66 -33.11 -14.20
CA ALA A 25 11.03 -31.85 -14.59
C ALA A 25 10.38 -31.13 -13.40
N ALA A 26 9.61 -31.85 -12.58
CA ALA A 26 9.01 -31.29 -11.38
C ALA A 26 10.06 -30.77 -10.40
N SER A 27 11.16 -31.50 -10.22
CA SER A 27 12.26 -31.13 -9.33
C SER A 27 12.91 -29.82 -9.76
N ALA A 28 13.13 -29.64 -11.07
CA ALA A 28 13.71 -28.42 -11.62
C ALA A 28 12.75 -27.22 -11.56
N LEU A 29 11.45 -27.45 -11.78
CA LEU A 29 10.43 -26.40 -11.79
C LEU A 29 10.02 -25.96 -10.37
N MET A 30 10.04 -26.86 -9.40
CA MET A 30 9.59 -26.62 -8.03
C MET A 30 10.21 -25.36 -7.38
N PRO A 31 11.54 -25.14 -7.39
CA PRO A 31 12.12 -23.93 -6.78
C PRO A 31 11.69 -22.64 -7.50
N MET A 32 11.51 -22.67 -8.83
CA MET A 32 11.06 -21.51 -9.60
C MET A 32 9.61 -21.17 -9.30
N VAL A 33 8.74 -22.18 -9.24
CA VAL A 33 7.33 -22.01 -8.86
C VAL A 33 7.24 -21.52 -7.41
N ARG A 34 8.03 -22.09 -6.49
CA ARG A 34 8.06 -21.66 -5.10
C ARG A 34 8.51 -20.20 -5.00
N PHE A 35 9.57 -19.80 -5.70
CA PHE A 35 10.04 -18.42 -5.75
C PHE A 35 9.00 -17.47 -6.38
N ALA A 36 8.26 -17.89 -7.40
CA ALA A 36 7.20 -17.05 -7.94
C ALA A 36 6.05 -16.82 -6.95
N LEU A 37 5.73 -17.84 -6.12
CA LEU A 37 4.57 -17.82 -5.22
C LEU A 37 4.89 -17.40 -3.78
N ASP A 38 6.15 -17.47 -3.33
CA ASP A 38 6.53 -17.20 -1.95
C ASP A 38 6.13 -15.81 -1.43
N PRO A 39 6.23 -14.72 -2.22
CA PRO A 39 5.79 -13.40 -1.78
C PRO A 39 4.31 -13.34 -1.43
N VAL A 40 3.48 -14.07 -2.18
CA VAL A 40 2.02 -14.09 -2.01
C VAL A 40 1.62 -14.96 -0.81
N LEU A 41 2.42 -15.98 -0.51
CA LEU A 41 2.15 -16.93 0.58
C LEU A 41 2.63 -16.44 1.95
N LYS A 42 3.52 -15.44 1.99
CA LYS A 42 3.97 -14.84 3.25
C LYS A 42 2.94 -13.84 3.77
N PRO A 43 2.62 -13.86 5.08
CA PRO A 43 1.77 -12.83 5.66
C PRO A 43 2.43 -11.46 5.49
N THR A 44 1.70 -10.51 4.90
CA THR A 44 2.07 -9.10 4.90
C THR A 44 2.02 -8.60 6.34
N GLY A 45 3.18 -8.36 6.95
CA GLY A 45 3.23 -7.74 8.28
C GLY A 45 2.59 -6.35 8.24
N ASP A 46 1.82 -6.01 9.28
CA ASP A 46 1.27 -4.66 9.42
C ASP A 46 2.39 -3.62 9.32
N GLN A 47 2.12 -2.55 8.59
CA GLN A 47 3.09 -1.49 8.35
C GLN A 47 3.53 -0.90 9.69
N LYS A 48 4.83 -0.98 10.00
CA LYS A 48 5.36 -0.46 11.27
C LYS A 48 5.09 1.04 11.37
N MET A 49 4.52 1.45 12.49
CA MET A 49 4.29 2.85 12.84
C MET A 49 5.62 3.61 12.90
N VAL A 50 5.73 4.71 12.17
CA VAL A 50 6.94 5.55 12.09
C VAL A 50 6.71 6.85 12.85
N GLN A 51 7.69 7.28 13.65
CA GLN A 51 7.66 8.57 14.33
C GLN A 51 7.85 9.70 13.30
N VAL A 52 6.92 10.67 13.28
CA VAL A 52 6.92 11.75 12.27
C VAL A 52 7.27 13.09 12.89
N VAL A 53 6.59 13.49 13.96
CA VAL A 53 6.74 14.85 14.54
C VAL A 53 6.32 14.90 16.00
N SER A 54 6.84 15.86 16.76
CA SER A 54 6.34 16.19 18.10
C SER A 54 4.93 16.81 18.04
N VAL A 55 4.05 16.42 18.95
CA VAL A 55 2.68 16.96 19.02
C VAL A 55 2.70 18.47 19.30
N ASP A 56 3.74 19.00 19.94
CA ASP A 56 3.84 20.42 20.31
C ASP A 56 4.12 21.32 19.10
N GLU A 57 4.72 20.79 18.04
CA GLU A 57 5.03 21.54 16.81
C GLU A 57 3.81 21.68 15.87
N LEU A 58 2.76 20.93 16.13
CA LEU A 58 1.55 20.91 15.33
C LEU A 58 0.70 22.16 15.56
N THR A 59 0.34 22.81 14.46
CA THR A 59 -0.52 24.00 14.45
C THR A 59 -1.92 23.67 13.94
N LYS A 60 -2.82 24.66 13.95
CA LYS A 60 -4.16 24.55 13.35
C LYS A 60 -4.13 24.53 11.82
N GLU A 61 -3.00 24.84 11.21
CA GLU A 61 -2.83 24.85 9.75
C GLU A 61 -2.11 23.58 9.28
N PRO A 62 -2.54 22.96 8.17
CA PRO A 62 -1.86 21.83 7.56
C PRO A 62 -0.39 22.14 7.27
N LYS A 63 0.50 21.34 7.87
CA LYS A 63 1.93 21.32 7.56
C LYS A 63 2.30 19.98 6.95
N ARG A 64 3.19 20.00 5.96
CA ARG A 64 3.69 18.79 5.31
C ARG A 64 4.89 18.27 6.09
N PHE A 65 4.87 16.98 6.40
CA PHE A 65 5.99 16.27 6.98
C PHE A 65 6.34 15.10 6.08
N ASP A 66 7.62 14.98 5.75
CA ASP A 66 8.16 13.87 4.99
C ASP A 66 8.81 12.88 5.97
N PHE A 67 8.54 11.60 5.80
CA PHE A 67 9.05 10.53 6.66
C PHE A 67 9.36 9.31 5.81
N LYS A 68 10.29 8.48 6.28
CA LYS A 68 10.70 7.27 5.57
C LYS A 68 10.03 6.05 6.16
N ILE A 69 9.58 5.15 5.29
CA ILE A 69 9.07 3.85 5.68
C ILE A 69 9.98 2.76 5.11
N HIS A 70 10.14 1.67 5.85
CA HIS A 70 10.71 0.45 5.30
C HIS A 70 9.59 -0.35 4.64
N GLN A 71 9.69 -0.56 3.34
CA GLN A 71 8.77 -1.35 2.55
C GLN A 71 9.47 -2.62 2.08
N VAL A 72 8.78 -3.76 2.21
CA VAL A 72 9.22 -5.04 1.63
C VAL A 72 8.29 -5.34 0.47
N ASP A 73 8.80 -5.27 -0.76
CA ASP A 73 8.07 -5.62 -1.97
C ASP A 73 8.64 -6.92 -2.54
N ALA A 74 7.93 -8.01 -2.25
CA ALA A 74 8.28 -9.38 -2.59
C ALA A 74 9.69 -9.80 -2.13
N TRP A 75 10.69 -9.57 -2.97
CA TRP A 75 12.09 -9.97 -2.78
C TRP A 75 13.01 -8.81 -2.45
N TYR A 76 12.48 -7.58 -2.48
CA TYR A 76 13.26 -6.36 -2.30
C TYR A 76 12.79 -5.60 -1.08
N GLU A 77 13.75 -5.07 -0.32
CA GLU A 77 13.49 -4.13 0.77
C GLU A 77 13.98 -2.74 0.34
N SER A 78 13.15 -1.72 0.57
CA SER A 78 13.45 -0.35 0.22
C SER A 78 13.03 0.62 1.31
N GLU A 79 13.71 1.78 1.38
CA GLU A 79 13.21 2.95 2.10
C GLU A 79 12.42 3.83 1.15
N GLU A 80 11.09 3.87 1.30
CA GLU A 80 10.26 4.82 0.57
C GLU A 80 10.07 6.09 1.39
N SER A 81 10.39 7.24 0.80
CA SER A 81 9.99 8.54 1.34
C SER A 81 8.50 8.76 1.08
N ARG A 82 7.73 8.89 2.16
CA ARG A 82 6.33 9.28 2.15
C ARG A 82 6.15 10.64 2.78
N SER A 83 4.97 11.21 2.60
CA SER A 83 4.63 12.51 3.14
C SER A 83 3.20 12.52 3.66
N ALA A 84 2.95 13.34 4.67
CA ALA A 84 1.64 13.54 5.26
C ALA A 84 1.39 15.03 5.50
N TRP A 85 0.14 15.46 5.29
CA TRP A 85 -0.34 16.75 5.78
C TRP A 85 -0.91 16.55 7.18
N VAL A 86 -0.32 17.20 8.18
CA VAL A 86 -0.71 17.04 9.59
C VAL A 86 -1.08 18.39 10.21
N TYR A 87 -2.18 18.43 10.95
CA TYR A 87 -2.60 19.59 11.74
C TYR A 87 -3.50 19.19 12.91
N LYS A 88 -3.70 20.12 13.85
CA LYS A 88 -4.65 20.00 14.96
C LYS A 88 -6.01 20.60 14.62
N HIS A 89 -7.08 19.87 14.92
CA HIS A 89 -8.46 20.33 14.84
C HIS A 89 -9.15 20.11 16.19
N GLY A 90 -9.18 21.17 17.02
CA GLY A 90 -9.55 21.03 18.43
C GLY A 90 -8.53 20.13 19.15
N ASP A 91 -9.03 19.07 19.77
CA ASP A 91 -8.21 18.05 20.44
C ASP A 91 -7.82 16.87 19.53
N GLU A 92 -8.33 16.84 18.29
CA GLU A 92 -8.01 15.81 17.30
C GLU A 92 -6.78 16.21 16.47
N ILE A 93 -5.90 15.24 16.17
CA ILE A 93 -4.86 15.39 15.15
C ILE A 93 -5.40 14.79 13.86
N ILE A 94 -5.25 15.52 12.75
CA ILE A 94 -5.64 15.04 11.43
C ILE A 94 -4.37 14.86 10.61
N ALA A 95 -4.11 13.63 10.16
CA ALA A 95 -3.01 13.26 9.29
C ALA A 95 -3.53 12.72 7.96
N LEU A 96 -3.40 13.50 6.88
CA LEU A 96 -3.91 13.18 5.55
C LEU A 96 -2.79 12.74 4.61
N SER A 97 -3.09 11.77 3.75
CA SER A 97 -2.27 11.46 2.59
C SER A 97 -2.35 12.61 1.58
N PRO A 98 -1.22 13.08 1.03
CA PRO A 98 -1.22 14.09 -0.02
C PRO A 98 -1.53 13.48 -1.41
N ILE A 99 -1.85 12.20 -1.50
CA ILE A 99 -2.10 11.51 -2.77
C ILE A 99 -3.52 11.82 -3.26
N CYS A 100 -3.62 12.51 -4.38
CA CYS A 100 -4.89 12.83 -5.02
C CYS A 100 -5.61 11.56 -5.50
N LYS A 101 -6.88 11.39 -5.11
CA LYS A 101 -7.74 10.26 -5.48
C LYS A 101 -8.25 10.27 -6.93
N HIS A 102 -7.72 11.15 -7.77
CA HIS A 102 -7.92 11.09 -9.22
C HIS A 102 -6.93 10.11 -9.87
N LEU A 103 -5.65 10.48 -9.91
CA LEU A 103 -4.57 9.70 -10.56
C LEU A 103 -3.25 9.70 -9.76
N GLY A 104 -3.29 10.06 -8.47
CA GLY A 104 -2.14 9.92 -7.57
C GLY A 104 -1.16 11.11 -7.52
N CYS A 105 -1.42 12.22 -8.21
CA CYS A 105 -0.64 13.46 -8.05
C CYS A 105 -0.63 13.95 -6.58
N THR A 106 0.42 14.64 -6.17
CA THR A 106 0.48 15.27 -4.83
C THR A 106 -0.41 16.52 -4.76
N VAL A 107 -1.24 16.62 -3.73
CA VAL A 107 -2.04 17.80 -3.40
C VAL A 107 -1.28 18.70 -2.42
N ASN A 108 -1.46 20.01 -2.56
CA ASN A 108 -0.84 21.00 -1.68
C ASN A 108 -1.90 21.85 -0.97
N TRP A 109 -1.60 22.28 0.24
CA TRP A 109 -2.46 23.17 1.00
C TRP A 109 -2.30 24.62 0.52
N ASN A 110 -3.43 25.29 0.26
CA ASN A 110 -3.49 26.74 0.01
C ASN A 110 -2.56 27.24 -1.11
N ASN A 111 -2.32 26.43 -2.15
CA ASN A 111 -1.44 26.78 -3.27
C ASN A 111 -2.19 27.27 -4.52
N ASP A 112 -3.52 27.41 -4.46
CA ASP A 112 -4.33 28.04 -5.49
C ASP A 112 -4.97 29.33 -4.95
N PRO A 113 -4.58 30.52 -5.46
CA PRO A 113 -5.15 31.79 -5.03
C PRO A 113 -6.67 31.89 -5.20
N LYS A 114 -7.26 31.12 -6.12
CA LYS A 114 -8.72 31.13 -6.36
C LYS A 114 -9.50 30.33 -5.32
N ASN A 115 -8.83 29.42 -4.61
CA ASN A 115 -9.46 28.49 -3.67
C ASN A 115 -8.67 28.49 -2.35
N PRO A 116 -8.71 29.59 -1.58
CA PRO A 116 -8.00 29.69 -0.32
C PRO A 116 -8.55 28.67 0.69
N ASN A 117 -7.69 28.20 1.60
CA ASN A 117 -8.02 27.22 2.65
C ASN A 117 -8.54 25.88 2.11
N LYS A 118 -8.06 25.46 0.93
CA LYS A 118 -8.34 24.15 0.35
C LYS A 118 -7.04 23.43 -0.01
N PHE A 119 -7.12 22.10 -0.10
CA PHE A 119 -6.10 21.35 -0.81
C PHE A 119 -6.39 21.39 -2.30
N PHE A 120 -5.35 21.68 -3.08
CA PHE A 120 -5.47 21.78 -4.53
C PHE A 120 -4.42 20.91 -5.23
N CYS A 121 -4.88 20.22 -6.28
CA CYS A 121 -4.07 19.41 -7.17
C CYS A 121 -3.92 20.11 -8.53
N PRO A 122 -2.71 20.57 -8.90
CA PRO A 122 -2.50 21.33 -10.14
C PRO A 122 -2.62 20.48 -11.41
N CYS A 123 -2.59 19.15 -11.32
CA CYS A 123 -2.62 18.27 -12.50
C CYS A 123 -3.94 18.40 -13.29
N HIS A 124 -5.08 18.43 -12.60
CA HIS A 124 -6.42 18.48 -13.21
C HIS A 124 -7.40 19.36 -12.40
N TYR A 125 -6.88 20.29 -11.59
CA TYR A 125 -7.70 21.18 -10.75
C TYR A 125 -8.58 20.46 -9.73
N GLY A 126 -8.07 19.37 -9.15
CA GLY A 126 -8.76 18.66 -8.07
C GLY A 126 -8.77 19.48 -6.79
N LEU A 127 -9.90 19.54 -6.10
CA LEU A 127 -10.06 20.29 -4.85
C LEU A 127 -10.52 19.39 -3.71
N TYR A 128 -9.99 19.66 -2.53
CA TYR A 128 -10.46 19.06 -1.28
C TYR A 128 -10.61 20.13 -0.20
N GLU A 129 -11.61 19.96 0.65
CA GLU A 129 -11.76 20.73 1.88
C GLU A 129 -10.61 20.43 2.86
N LYS A 130 -10.48 21.26 3.90
CA LYS A 130 -9.41 21.15 4.90
C LYS A 130 -9.33 19.78 5.57
N ASP A 131 -10.45 19.10 5.74
CA ASP A 131 -10.52 17.77 6.34
C ASP A 131 -10.20 16.64 5.36
N GLY A 132 -9.94 16.97 4.09
CA GLY A 132 -9.70 16.04 2.99
C GLY A 132 -10.95 15.61 2.23
N THR A 133 -12.14 16.15 2.52
CA THR A 133 -13.35 15.87 1.72
C THR A 133 -13.17 16.36 0.30
N ASN A 134 -13.43 15.53 -0.71
CA ASN A 134 -13.40 15.97 -2.10
C ASN A 134 -14.53 16.96 -2.39
N VAL A 135 -14.22 18.02 -3.14
CA VAL A 135 -15.21 19.04 -3.52
C VAL A 135 -16.04 18.53 -4.71
N PRO A 136 -17.38 18.51 -4.63
CA PRO A 136 -18.24 18.10 -5.74
C PRO A 136 -17.98 18.92 -7.01
N GLY A 137 -18.07 18.26 -8.18
CA GLY A 137 -17.81 18.91 -9.47
C GLY A 137 -16.33 19.07 -9.83
N THR A 138 -15.41 18.51 -9.04
CA THR A 138 -13.98 18.42 -9.37
C THR A 138 -13.56 16.96 -9.62
N PRO A 139 -12.41 16.69 -10.27
CA PRO A 139 -12.03 15.32 -10.65
C PRO A 139 -11.88 14.27 -9.52
N PRO A 140 -11.47 14.62 -8.28
CA PRO A 140 -11.43 13.67 -7.18
C PRO A 140 -12.78 13.02 -6.85
N LEU A 141 -12.84 11.70 -6.98
CA LEU A 141 -14.06 10.91 -6.73
C LEU A 141 -14.23 10.48 -5.26
N ALA A 142 -13.19 10.60 -4.46
CA ALA A 142 -13.16 10.18 -3.07
C ALA A 142 -12.35 11.18 -2.21
N PRO A 143 -12.61 11.25 -0.90
CA PRO A 143 -11.82 12.05 0.03
C PRO A 143 -10.37 11.52 0.15
N LEU A 144 -9.47 12.38 0.61
CA LEU A 144 -8.10 11.99 0.92
C LEU A 144 -8.06 10.91 2.02
N ASP A 145 -7.11 9.99 1.87
CA ASP A 145 -6.89 8.92 2.84
C ASP A 145 -6.34 9.49 4.15
N ARG A 146 -6.73 8.90 5.28
CA ARG A 146 -6.18 9.24 6.60
C ARG A 146 -5.12 8.23 7.00
N TYR A 147 -4.01 8.70 7.53
CA TYR A 147 -3.03 7.79 8.13
C TYR A 147 -3.59 7.24 9.44
N GLU A 148 -3.38 5.94 9.67
CA GLU A 148 -3.42 5.43 11.05
C GLU A 148 -2.43 6.22 11.89
N GLN A 149 -2.87 6.62 13.08
CA GLN A 149 -2.07 7.49 13.93
C GLN A 149 -2.09 7.01 15.38
N LYS A 150 -0.97 7.18 16.05
CA LYS A 150 -0.83 6.93 17.48
C LYS A 150 0.05 7.99 18.10
N VAL A 151 -0.42 8.59 19.20
CA VAL A 151 0.41 9.49 20.01
C VAL A 151 1.04 8.68 21.13
N LYS A 152 2.36 8.74 21.26
CA LYS A 152 3.10 8.11 22.35
C LYS A 152 4.28 8.99 22.74
N ASP A 153 4.47 9.20 24.04
CA ASP A 153 5.59 9.97 24.60
C ASP A 153 5.72 11.40 24.00
N GLY A 154 4.59 12.04 23.67
CA GLY A 154 4.56 13.38 23.06
C GLY A 154 4.82 13.42 21.55
N PHE A 155 5.05 12.28 20.91
CA PHE A 155 5.28 12.19 19.47
C PHE A 155 4.11 11.54 18.73
N LEU A 156 3.88 12.03 17.51
CA LEU A 156 2.94 11.45 16.55
C LEU A 156 3.64 10.36 15.74
N TYR A 157 3.07 9.16 15.78
CA TYR A 157 3.44 8.04 14.93
C TYR A 157 2.38 7.82 13.86
N LEU A 158 2.80 7.62 12.61
CA LEU A 158 1.93 7.32 11.48
C LEU A 158 2.18 5.90 10.94
N GLY A 159 1.09 5.20 10.64
CA GLY A 159 1.07 3.85 10.07
C GLY A 159 0.59 3.85 8.61
N LYS A 160 -0.26 2.89 8.26
CA LYS A 160 -0.80 2.77 6.89
C LYS A 160 -1.88 3.83 6.62
N ALA A 161 -1.88 4.38 5.40
CA ALA A 161 -2.99 5.23 4.94
C ALA A 161 -4.24 4.36 4.67
N LYS A 162 -5.38 4.76 5.24
CA LYS A 162 -6.68 4.11 5.06
C LYS A 162 -7.64 4.99 4.26
N PRO A 163 -8.35 4.42 3.27
CA PRO A 163 -9.44 5.09 2.60
C PRO A 163 -10.49 5.59 3.58
N ARG A 164 -10.96 6.82 3.38
CA ARG A 164 -12.01 7.42 4.19
C ARG A 164 -13.36 7.15 3.52
N GLY A 165 -14.16 6.25 4.09
CA GLY A 165 -15.49 5.89 3.56
C GLY A 165 -15.69 4.43 3.16
N GLU A 166 -14.71 3.55 3.42
CA GLU A 166 -14.94 2.09 3.42
C GLU A 166 -15.31 1.67 4.85
N GLY A 167 -16.61 1.61 5.11
CA GLY A 167 -17.25 0.94 6.23
C GLY A 167 -18.35 0.05 5.69
#